data_AF-A0A7R9EW31-F1
#
_entry.id   AF-A0A7R9EW31-F1
#
_cell.length_a   1.000
_cell.length_b   1.000
_cell.length_c   1.000
_cell.angle_alpha   90.00
_cell.angle_beta   90.00
_cell.angle_gamma   90.00
#
_symmetry.space_group_name_H-M   'P 1'
#
loop_
_entity.id
_entity.type
_entity.pdbx_description
1 polymer ?
#
loop_
_entity_poly.entity_id
_entity_poly.type
_entity_poly.pdbx_seq_one_letter_code
_entity_poly.pdbx_strand_id
1 'polypeptide(L)'
;MPWSGGLVAVNSVGLSGVVGHILLLQVVTETIPWSGGLAAVNSVGLSGVVGHILLLQVVTETMPWSGGLVAVNSVGMTGGVGHILLRPHHKKKVNDGLPTDELPRLLFISGRTEEGLETTISKLESQPVDVECVKLLQDLHSSRISNYNYRGYTILGNSDKYREIK
;
A
#
# COMPACT_ATOMS: atom_id res chain seq x y z
N MET A 1 16.05 -8.14 19.60
CA MET A 1 16.78 -8.52 18.37
C MET A 1 15.91 -8.13 17.18
N PRO A 2 16.42 -7.43 16.16
CA PRO A 2 15.65 -7.15 14.95
C PRO A 2 15.35 -8.47 14.24
N TRP A 3 14.10 -8.63 13.80
CA TRP A 3 13.57 -9.86 13.21
C TRP A 3 14.28 -10.14 11.87
N SER A 4 14.91 -11.32 11.75
CA SER A 4 15.64 -11.75 10.57
C SER A 4 14.74 -12.64 9.70
N GLY A 5 13.88 -12.03 8.87
CA GLY A 5 13.14 -12.68 7.78
C GLY A 5 12.45 -14.00 8.12
N GLY A 6 11.17 -13.95 8.52
CA GLY A 6 10.31 -15.12 8.70
C GLY A 6 9.01 -15.03 7.89
N LEU A 7 8.13 -16.01 8.07
CA LEU A 7 6.76 -15.99 7.55
C LEU A 7 5.90 -15.09 8.46
N VAL A 8 5.28 -14.05 7.92
CA VAL A 8 4.27 -13.26 8.66
C VAL A 8 2.89 -13.84 8.34
N ALA A 9 2.14 -14.25 9.35
CA ALA A 9 0.78 -14.75 9.18
C ALA A 9 -0.24 -13.78 9.77
N VAL A 10 -1.26 -13.42 9.00
CA VAL A 10 -2.39 -12.61 9.47
C VAL A 10 -3.69 -13.39 9.28
N ASN A 11 -4.47 -13.49 10.35
CA ASN A 11 -5.75 -14.19 10.36
C ASN A 11 -6.89 -13.19 10.55
N SER A 12 -7.96 -13.31 9.76
CA SER A 12 -9.19 -12.53 9.93
C SER A 12 -10.43 -13.43 9.93
N VAL A 13 -11.44 -13.07 10.74
CA VAL A 13 -12.71 -13.81 10.88
C VAL A 13 -13.89 -12.85 10.63
N GLY A 14 -14.84 -13.21 9.74
CA GLY A 14 -16.08 -12.46 9.48
C GLY A 14 -16.22 -11.88 8.06
N LEU A 15 -17.17 -10.94 7.85
CA LEU A 15 -17.37 -10.14 6.60
C LEU A 15 -16.17 -9.20 6.27
N SER A 16 -14.99 -9.51 6.80
CA SER A 16 -13.78 -8.72 6.81
C SER A 16 -12.83 -9.00 5.64
N GLY A 17 -13.29 -9.71 4.59
CA GLY A 17 -12.47 -9.95 3.39
C GLY A 17 -11.93 -8.64 2.76
N VAL A 18 -12.64 -7.53 2.94
CA VAL A 18 -12.20 -6.18 2.52
C VAL A 18 -11.18 -5.56 3.49
N VAL A 19 -11.22 -5.91 4.79
CA VAL A 19 -10.18 -5.52 5.77
C VAL A 19 -8.87 -6.26 5.48
N GLY A 20 -8.94 -7.47 4.91
CA GLY A 20 -7.77 -8.17 4.36
C GLY A 20 -7.08 -7.44 3.21
N HIS A 21 -7.78 -6.57 2.47
CA HIS A 21 -7.17 -5.71 1.43
C HIS A 21 -6.31 -4.58 2.01
N ILE A 22 -6.46 -4.23 3.30
CA ILE A 22 -5.63 -3.24 3.98
C ILE A 22 -4.16 -3.74 4.13
N LEU A 23 -3.90 -5.05 3.96
CA LEU A 23 -2.54 -5.60 3.98
C LEU A 23 -1.65 -5.16 2.82
N LEU A 24 -2.23 -4.82 1.65
CA LEU A 24 -1.45 -4.35 0.50
C LEU A 24 -0.79 -2.99 0.80
N LEU A 25 -1.44 -2.15 1.61
CA LEU A 25 -0.86 -0.90 2.09
C LEU A 25 0.28 -1.15 3.10
N GLN A 26 0.23 -2.23 3.88
CA GLN A 26 1.22 -2.55 4.92
C GLN A 26 2.53 -3.10 4.34
N VAL A 27 2.44 -3.88 3.25
CA VAL A 27 3.61 -4.34 2.48
C VAL A 27 4.33 -3.17 1.82
N VAL A 28 3.59 -2.12 1.43
CA VAL A 28 4.15 -0.92 0.78
C VAL A 28 4.84 0.00 1.81
N THR A 29 4.42 0.00 3.07
CA THR A 29 5.01 0.87 4.11
C THR A 29 6.20 0.25 4.85
N GLU A 30 6.70 -0.92 4.42
CA GLU A 30 7.84 -1.65 5.00
C GLU A 30 7.77 -1.83 6.54
N THR A 31 6.56 -1.77 7.09
CA THR A 31 6.31 -1.74 8.54
C THR A 31 5.17 -2.69 8.86
N ILE A 32 5.35 -3.47 9.92
CA ILE A 32 4.25 -4.30 10.46
C ILE A 32 3.56 -3.44 11.52
N PRO A 33 2.34 -2.93 11.27
CA PRO A 33 1.66 -2.07 12.24
C PRO A 33 1.23 -2.87 13.45
N TRP A 34 1.12 -2.18 14.58
CA TRP A 34 0.57 -2.75 15.81
C TRP A 34 -0.84 -3.31 15.59
N SER A 35 -1.12 -4.50 16.12
CA SER A 35 -2.41 -5.18 15.96
C SER A 35 -3.58 -4.56 16.74
N GLY A 36 -3.38 -3.38 17.36
CA GLY A 36 -4.45 -2.60 17.99
C GLY A 36 -5.13 -3.26 19.19
N GLY A 37 -4.45 -4.18 19.87
CA GLY A 37 -5.04 -4.96 20.96
C GLY A 37 -5.97 -6.11 20.50
N LEU A 38 -6.19 -6.29 19.20
CA LEU A 38 -6.73 -7.55 18.66
C LEU A 38 -5.57 -8.51 18.46
N ALA A 39 -5.52 -9.54 19.29
CA ALA A 39 -4.63 -10.66 19.09
C ALA A 39 -4.93 -11.32 17.73
N ALA A 40 -4.04 -11.14 16.76
CA ALA A 40 -3.91 -12.11 15.68
C ALA A 40 -3.22 -13.37 16.23
N VAL A 41 -3.82 -14.04 17.21
CA VAL A 41 -3.51 -15.45 17.53
C VAL A 41 -4.78 -16.10 18.09
N ASN A 42 -5.64 -16.57 17.20
CA ASN A 42 -6.36 -17.80 17.48
C ASN A 42 -5.90 -18.81 16.42
N SER A 43 -4.73 -19.37 16.65
CA SER A 43 -4.55 -20.78 16.33
C SER A 43 -5.30 -21.54 17.42
N VAL A 44 -6.56 -21.88 17.20
CA VAL A 44 -7.20 -22.95 17.98
C VAL A 44 -6.63 -24.26 17.46
N GLY A 45 -5.38 -24.51 17.81
CA GLY A 45 -4.76 -25.82 17.73
C GLY A 45 -5.01 -26.50 19.08
N LEU A 46 -5.96 -27.43 19.11
CA LEU A 46 -6.05 -28.41 20.20
C LEU A 46 -4.74 -29.21 20.22
N SER A 47 -3.77 -28.77 21.02
CA SER A 47 -2.71 -29.66 21.48
C SER A 47 -2.13 -29.13 22.79
N GLY A 48 -2.62 -29.70 23.89
CA GLY A 48 -2.03 -29.55 25.22
C GLY A 48 -0.68 -30.27 25.30
N VAL A 49 0.31 -29.81 24.55
CA VAL A 49 1.70 -30.26 24.69
C VAL A 49 2.62 -29.04 24.79
N VAL A 50 3.13 -28.84 26.00
CA VAL A 50 3.92 -27.71 26.53
C VAL A 50 5.30 -27.55 25.85
N GLY A 51 5.52 -28.08 24.65
CA GLY A 51 6.83 -28.12 23.97
C GLY A 51 6.98 -27.30 22.68
N HIS A 52 5.90 -26.83 22.04
CA HIS A 52 5.96 -26.26 20.68
C HIS A 52 5.40 -24.82 20.57
N ILE A 53 5.45 -24.03 21.64
CA ILE A 53 4.97 -22.62 21.68
C ILE A 53 6.04 -21.62 21.16
N LEU A 54 7.17 -22.08 20.64
CA LEU A 54 8.34 -21.23 20.36
C LEU A 54 8.41 -20.57 18.97
N LEU A 55 7.47 -20.83 18.05
CA LEU A 55 7.62 -20.38 16.65
C LEU A 55 6.73 -19.20 16.24
N LEU A 56 5.91 -18.66 17.14
CA LEU A 56 4.99 -17.56 16.84
C LEU A 56 5.28 -16.37 17.75
N GLN A 57 5.72 -15.26 17.15
CA GLN A 57 5.91 -14.00 17.84
C GLN A 57 4.75 -13.06 17.50
N VAL A 58 4.02 -12.61 18.52
CA VAL A 58 2.95 -11.62 18.37
C VAL A 58 3.56 -10.23 18.18
N VAL A 59 3.10 -9.49 17.18
CA VAL A 59 3.55 -8.12 16.91
C VAL A 59 2.75 -7.15 17.78
N THR A 60 3.31 -6.80 18.94
CA THR A 60 2.70 -5.92 19.93
C THR A 60 3.06 -4.45 19.77
N GLU A 61 4.01 -4.13 18.89
CA GLU A 61 4.46 -2.78 18.58
C GLU A 61 4.80 -2.70 17.09
N THR A 62 4.84 -1.50 16.52
CA THR A 62 5.23 -1.33 15.11
C THR A 62 6.69 -1.74 14.93
N MET A 63 6.94 -2.77 14.11
CA MET A 63 8.29 -3.30 13.89
C MET A 63 8.72 -3.11 12.43
N PRO A 64 10.01 -2.79 12.17
CA PRO A 64 10.54 -2.73 10.82
C PRO A 64 10.51 -4.12 10.19
N TRP A 65 10.02 -4.20 8.96
CA TRP A 65 9.93 -5.47 8.25
C TRP A 65 11.17 -5.69 7.38
N SER A 66 11.90 -6.79 7.65
CA SER A 66 13.11 -7.16 6.90
C SER A 66 12.84 -7.93 5.60
N GLY A 67 11.58 -7.93 5.12
CA GLY A 67 11.14 -8.70 3.97
C GLY A 67 10.72 -10.14 4.32
N GLY A 68 10.45 -10.95 3.30
CA GLY A 68 10.01 -12.35 3.44
C GLY A 68 8.61 -12.61 2.90
N LEU A 69 8.12 -13.83 3.05
CA LEU A 69 6.78 -14.23 2.59
C LEU A 69 5.71 -13.83 3.61
N VAL A 70 4.55 -13.39 3.12
CA VAL A 70 3.39 -13.05 3.95
C VAL A 70 2.25 -14.01 3.62
N ALA A 71 1.78 -14.74 4.62
CA ALA A 71 0.59 -15.56 4.54
C ALA A 71 -0.61 -14.80 5.10
N VAL A 72 -1.71 -14.80 4.34
CA VAL A 72 -2.98 -14.25 4.79
C VAL A 72 -4.00 -15.37 4.82
N ASN A 73 -4.58 -15.59 5.99
CA ASN A 73 -5.68 -16.52 6.19
C ASN A 73 -6.98 -15.75 6.43
N SER A 74 -8.05 -16.19 5.79
CA SER A 74 -9.40 -15.74 6.06
C SER A 74 -10.29 -16.94 6.34
N VAL A 75 -11.04 -16.87 7.43
CA VAL A 75 -12.07 -17.87 7.76
C VAL A 75 -13.41 -17.16 7.82
N GLY A 76 -14.28 -17.51 6.88
CA GLY A 76 -15.65 -17.03 6.81
C GLY A 76 -16.54 -17.68 7.86
N MET A 77 -17.54 -16.94 8.32
CA MET A 77 -18.52 -17.41 9.32
C MET A 77 -19.30 -18.66 8.87
N THR A 78 -19.41 -18.89 7.57
CA THR A 78 -20.04 -20.08 6.96
C THR A 78 -19.07 -21.27 6.78
N GLY A 79 -17.86 -21.18 7.34
CA GLY A 79 -16.85 -22.24 7.26
C GLY A 79 -15.95 -22.21 6.03
N GLY A 80 -16.07 -21.21 5.16
CA GLY A 80 -15.16 -21.03 4.04
C GLY A 80 -13.76 -20.61 4.50
N VAL A 81 -12.72 -21.30 4.08
CA VAL A 81 -11.31 -20.95 4.39
C VAL A 81 -10.60 -20.52 3.11
N GLY A 82 -9.96 -19.36 3.15
CA GLY A 82 -9.08 -18.86 2.10
C GLY A 82 -7.66 -18.65 2.64
N HIS A 83 -6.66 -19.10 1.88
CA HIS A 83 -5.25 -18.89 2.17
C HIS A 83 -4.57 -18.27 0.95
N ILE A 84 -3.80 -17.20 1.16
CA ILE A 84 -3.01 -16.55 0.13
C ILE A 84 -1.58 -16.37 0.65
N LEU A 85 -0.60 -16.73 -0.16
CA LEU A 85 0.81 -16.48 0.09
C LEU A 85 1.30 -15.37 -0.83
N LEU A 86 1.77 -14.28 -0.25
CA LEU A 86 2.27 -13.10 -0.94
C LEU A 86 3.78 -13.01 -0.81
N ARG A 87 4.44 -12.66 -1.91
CA ARG A 87 5.85 -12.27 -1.91
C ARG A 87 5.95 -10.77 -2.19
N PRO A 88 6.73 -10.00 -1.43
CA PRO A 88 6.88 -8.57 -1.64
C PRO A 88 7.70 -8.35 -2.91
N HIS A 89 7.33 -7.32 -3.69
CA HIS A 89 8.06 -6.96 -4.88
C HIS A 89 9.06 -5.84 -4.57
N HIS A 90 10.30 -6.23 -4.24
CA HIS A 90 11.38 -5.27 -4.01
C HIS A 90 12.01 -4.86 -5.35
N LYS A 91 11.38 -3.91 -6.05
CA LYS A 91 11.98 -3.26 -7.23
C LYS A 91 12.68 -1.98 -6.79
N LYS A 92 14.00 -1.94 -6.93
CA LYS A 92 14.76 -0.68 -6.79
C LYS A 92 14.47 0.19 -8.02
N LYS A 93 13.96 1.40 -7.79
CA LYS A 93 13.73 2.37 -8.86
C LYS A 93 15.06 2.85 -9.45
N VAL A 94 15.07 3.13 -10.74
CA VAL A 94 16.22 3.77 -11.38
C VAL A 94 16.34 5.19 -10.84
N ASN A 95 17.53 5.58 -10.37
CA ASN A 95 17.79 6.91 -9.78
C ASN A 95 16.82 7.27 -8.63
N ASP A 96 16.36 6.28 -7.86
CA ASP A 96 15.35 6.43 -6.79
C ASP A 96 14.04 7.11 -7.26
N GLY A 97 13.74 7.03 -8.57
CA GLY A 97 12.56 7.64 -9.20
C GLY A 97 12.79 9.06 -9.71
N LEU A 98 13.94 9.68 -9.43
CA LEU A 98 14.24 11.04 -9.84
C LEU A 98 14.48 11.16 -11.36
N PRO A 99 14.01 12.24 -12.00
CA PRO A 99 14.34 12.55 -13.39
C PRO A 99 15.84 12.59 -13.62
N THR A 100 16.27 12.10 -14.78
CA THR A 100 17.67 12.21 -15.23
C THR A 100 17.94 13.55 -15.93
N ASP A 101 16.88 14.32 -16.19
CA ASP A 101 16.92 15.59 -16.91
C ASP A 101 16.29 16.71 -16.06
N GLU A 102 16.61 17.96 -16.42
CA GLU A 102 16.13 19.17 -15.75
C GLU A 102 14.79 19.67 -16.31
N LEU A 103 14.05 18.85 -17.08
CA LEU A 103 12.82 19.30 -17.73
C LEU A 103 11.61 19.18 -16.79
N PRO A 104 10.73 20.19 -16.76
CA PRO A 104 9.49 20.10 -16.02
C PRO A 104 8.56 19.03 -16.62
N ARG A 105 7.76 18.38 -15.77
CA ARG A 105 6.81 17.32 -16.15
C ARG A 105 5.38 17.86 -16.18
N LEU A 106 4.77 17.85 -17.34
CA LEU A 106 3.35 18.16 -17.50
C LEU A 106 2.51 16.92 -17.19
N LEU A 107 1.60 17.04 -16.23
CA LEU A 107 0.69 15.98 -15.83
C LEU A 107 -0.77 16.41 -16.02
N PHE A 108 -1.55 15.57 -16.69
CA PHE A 108 -3.00 15.73 -16.81
C PHE A 108 -3.71 14.82 -15.81
N ILE A 109 -4.67 15.38 -15.07
CA ILE A 109 -5.45 14.65 -14.07
C ILE A 109 -6.92 14.95 -14.30
N SER A 110 -7.75 13.95 -14.07
CA SER A 110 -9.20 14.12 -14.04
C SER A 110 -9.76 13.60 -12.72
N GLY A 111 -10.90 14.15 -12.30
CA GLY A 111 -11.52 13.84 -11.02
C GLY A 111 -13.04 13.91 -11.05
N ARG A 112 -13.68 13.32 -10.03
CA ARG A 112 -15.14 13.38 -9.84
C ARG A 112 -15.61 14.70 -9.23
N THR A 113 -14.78 15.29 -8.38
CA THR A 113 -15.03 16.56 -7.68
C THR A 113 -13.84 17.48 -7.86
N GLU A 114 -14.09 18.79 -7.85
CA GLU A 114 -13.05 19.82 -7.93
C GLU A 114 -12.09 19.74 -6.73
N GLU A 115 -12.63 19.65 -5.51
CA GLU A 115 -11.85 19.53 -4.27
C GLU A 115 -10.92 18.29 -4.27
N GLY A 116 -11.41 17.16 -4.79
CA GLY A 116 -10.62 15.93 -4.89
C GLY A 116 -9.47 16.05 -5.88
N LEU A 117 -9.71 16.76 -6.99
CA LEU A 117 -8.69 17.07 -7.98
C LEU A 117 -7.64 18.02 -7.42
N GLU A 118 -8.05 19.09 -6.73
CA GLU A 118 -7.13 20.05 -6.11
C GLU A 118 -6.27 19.41 -5.03
N THR A 119 -6.86 18.57 -4.18
CA THR A 119 -6.13 17.84 -3.13
C THR A 119 -5.09 16.91 -3.75
N THR A 120 -5.44 16.25 -4.85
CA THR A 120 -4.54 15.34 -5.57
C THR A 120 -3.36 16.10 -6.18
N ILE A 121 -3.64 17.20 -6.89
CA ILE A 121 -2.60 18.07 -7.49
C ILE A 121 -1.68 18.62 -6.39
N SER A 122 -2.24 19.12 -5.29
CA SER A 122 -1.47 19.69 -4.18
C SER A 122 -0.57 18.66 -3.50
N LYS A 123 -1.00 17.39 -3.44
CA LYS A 123 -0.18 16.29 -2.93
C LYS A 123 0.96 15.90 -3.87
N LEU A 124 0.75 16.01 -5.18
CA LEU A 124 1.79 15.75 -6.17
C LEU A 124 2.85 16.85 -6.20
N GLU A 125 2.43 18.10 -5.99
CA GLU A 125 3.34 19.24 -5.85
C GLU A 125 4.18 19.22 -4.56
N SER A 126 3.70 18.56 -3.50
CA SER A 126 4.42 18.50 -2.21
C SER A 126 5.48 17.41 -2.16
N GLN A 127 5.50 16.49 -3.14
CA GLN A 127 6.44 15.39 -3.24
C GLN A 127 7.49 15.66 -4.32
N PRO A 128 8.71 15.10 -4.19
CA PRO A 128 9.68 15.15 -5.28
C PRO A 128 9.12 14.47 -6.53
N VAL A 129 9.51 14.95 -7.70
CA VAL A 129 9.06 14.39 -8.97
C VAL A 129 9.55 12.96 -9.11
N ASP A 130 8.62 12.02 -9.20
CA ASP A 130 8.90 10.61 -9.50
C ASP A 130 8.45 10.28 -10.92
N VAL A 131 9.40 9.93 -11.79
CA VAL A 131 9.16 9.66 -13.22
C VAL A 131 8.23 8.47 -13.41
N GLU A 132 8.37 7.40 -12.62
CA GLU A 132 7.51 6.21 -12.73
C GLU A 132 6.08 6.55 -12.29
N CYS A 133 5.92 7.34 -11.22
CA CYS A 133 4.62 7.79 -10.73
C CYS A 133 3.90 8.68 -11.75
N VAL A 134 4.61 9.69 -12.27
CA VAL A 134 4.07 10.61 -13.30
C VAL A 134 3.64 9.81 -14.54
N LYS A 135 4.45 8.85 -14.99
CA LYS A 135 4.12 8.01 -16.13
C LYS A 135 2.85 7.18 -15.89
N LEU A 136 2.72 6.55 -14.72
CA LEU A 136 1.54 5.77 -14.36
C LEU A 136 0.27 6.62 -14.31
N LEU A 137 0.35 7.82 -13.73
CA LEU A 137 -0.79 8.74 -13.67
C LEU A 137 -1.17 9.26 -15.07
N GLN A 138 -0.18 9.59 -15.89
CA GLN A 138 -0.40 10.01 -17.28
C GLN A 138 -1.09 8.90 -18.07
N ASP A 139 -0.65 7.65 -17.90
CA ASP A 139 -1.24 6.50 -18.60
C ASP A 139 -2.66 6.21 -18.11
N LEU A 140 -2.93 6.36 -16.80
CA LEU A 140 -4.26 6.23 -16.23
C LEU A 140 -5.24 7.27 -16.79
N HIS A 141 -4.80 8.53 -16.89
CA HIS A 141 -5.61 9.64 -17.41
C HIS A 141 -5.48 9.87 -18.92
N SER A 142 -4.75 9.01 -19.63
CA SER A 142 -4.59 9.08 -21.09
C SER A 142 -5.91 8.88 -21.83
N SER A 143 -6.85 8.17 -21.21
CA SER A 143 -8.17 7.88 -21.77
C SER A 143 -9.27 8.58 -20.98
N ARG A 144 -10.43 8.76 -21.61
CA ARG A 144 -11.58 9.37 -20.94
C ARG A 144 -12.13 8.38 -19.92
N ILE A 145 -12.01 8.73 -18.63
CA ILE A 145 -12.65 8.02 -17.54
C ILE A 145 -14.10 8.50 -17.41
N SER A 146 -15.06 7.59 -17.46
CA SER A 146 -16.48 7.93 -17.28
C SER A 146 -16.76 8.49 -15.89
N ASN A 147 -17.66 9.46 -15.78
CA ASN A 147 -18.05 10.15 -14.55
C ASN A 147 -16.94 11.00 -13.89
N TYR A 148 -15.86 11.30 -14.62
CA TYR A 148 -14.89 12.31 -14.20
C TYR A 148 -15.24 13.63 -14.89
N ASN A 149 -15.98 14.47 -14.16
CA ASN A 149 -16.54 15.71 -14.68
C ASN A 149 -15.55 16.87 -14.66
N TYR A 150 -14.48 16.77 -13.87
CA TYR A 150 -13.46 17.80 -13.72
C TYR A 150 -12.12 17.33 -14.29
N ARG A 151 -11.37 18.25 -14.86
CA ARG A 151 -10.05 18.02 -15.47
C ARG A 151 -9.12 19.15 -15.08
N GLY A 152 -7.86 18.82 -14.87
CA GLY A 152 -6.85 19.81 -14.61
C GLY A 152 -5.50 19.35 -15.08
N TYR A 153 -4.56 20.27 -15.04
CA TYR A 153 -3.17 19.97 -15.29
C TYR A 153 -2.29 20.65 -14.25
N THR A 154 -1.10 20.09 -14.05
CA THR A 154 -0.03 20.71 -13.24
C THR A 154 1.30 20.47 -13.92
N ILE A 155 2.24 21.40 -13.71
CA ILE A 155 3.62 21.30 -14.16
C ILE A 155 4.50 21.08 -12.94
N LEU A 156 5.10 19.89 -12.85
CA LEU A 156 5.98 19.47 -11.76
C LEU A 156 7.44 19.76 -12.12
N GLY A 157 8.27 20.10 -11.13
CA GLY A 157 9.72 20.31 -11.32
C GLY A 157 10.12 21.74 -11.72
N ASN A 158 9.21 22.70 -11.65
CA ASN A 158 9.52 24.13 -11.78
C ASN A 158 9.37 24.83 -10.42
N SER A 159 10.10 25.94 -10.21
CA SER A 159 9.94 26.81 -9.04
C SER A 159 8.59 27.53 -9.03
N ASP A 160 8.06 27.82 -10.23
CA ASP A 160 6.76 28.45 -10.41
C ASP A 160 5.64 27.41 -10.58
N LYS A 161 4.54 27.61 -9.86
CA LYS A 161 3.38 26.72 -9.90
C LYS A 161 2.45 27.11 -11.04
N TYR A 162 2.38 26.27 -12.05
CA TYR A 162 1.41 26.39 -13.14
C TYR A 162 0.41 25.25 -13.06
N ARG A 163 -0.85 25.59 -12.73
CA ARG A 163 -1.97 24.65 -12.67
C ARG A 163 -3.28 25.30 -13.10
N GLU A 164 -4.16 24.52 -13.70
CA GLU A 164 -5.53 24.92 -14.04
C GLU A 164 -6.48 23.74 -13.78
N ILE A 165 -7.71 24.05 -13.35
CA ILE A 165 -8.79 23.08 -13.13
C ILE A 165 -10.04 23.60 -13.84
N LYS A 166 -10.74 22.72 -14.57
CA LYS A 166 -11.91 23.01 -15.39
C LYS A 166 -12.94 21.88 -15.36
#